data_AF-A0A1H3A928-F1
#
_entry.id   AF-A0A1H3A928-F1
#
_cell.length_a   1.000
_cell.length_b   1.000
_cell.length_c   1.000
_cell.angle_alpha   90.00
_cell.angle_beta   90.00
_cell.angle_gamma   90.00
#
_symmetry.space_group_name_H-M   'P 1'
#
loop_
_entity.id
_entity.type
_entity.pdbx_description
1 polymer ?
#
loop_
_entity_poly.entity_id
_entity_poly.type
_entity_poly.pdbx_seq_one_letter_code
_entity_poly.pdbx_strand_id
1 'polypeptide(L)'
;DFIVDGLEDWWQAIPREKQAVMTHIQLKVDNGPESSGVRTQFLKRMVEFADTTGKIIQLLYYPPYHSQYNPIERCWGILEQHWNGAQLVDTATMLAWAKSMTWKGSHPMVKLSRRLYQKGVSLSRKAMREIEARLERNPLLPKWDILIRPT
;
A
#
# COMPACT_ATOMS: atom_id res chain seq x y z
N ASP A 1 -4.89 -8.91 -5.02
CA ASP A 1 -4.61 -7.57 -5.59
C ASP A 1 -3.18 -7.27 -5.18
N PHE A 2 -2.27 -6.95 -6.10
CA PHE A 2 -0.83 -6.92 -5.77
C PHE A 2 -0.50 -6.02 -4.58
N ILE A 3 -1.18 -4.87 -4.45
CA ILE A 3 -0.92 -3.90 -3.39
C ILE A 3 -1.39 -4.47 -2.05
N VAL A 4 -2.62 -4.97 -1.99
CA VAL A 4 -3.20 -5.47 -0.73
C VAL A 4 -2.58 -6.79 -0.29
N ASP A 5 -2.22 -7.67 -1.23
CA ASP A 5 -1.45 -8.89 -0.91
C ASP A 5 -0.10 -8.52 -0.25
N GLY A 6 0.55 -7.43 -0.69
CA GLY A 6 1.76 -6.90 -0.07
C GLY A 6 1.53 -6.32 1.33
N LEU A 7 0.40 -5.65 1.57
CA LEU A 7 0.00 -5.15 2.89
C LEU A 7 -0.32 -6.29 3.86
N GLU A 8 -0.98 -7.35 3.40
CA GLU A 8 -1.23 -8.56 4.18
C GLU A 8 0.10 -9.22 4.57
N ASP A 9 1.03 -9.35 3.63
CA ASP A 9 2.38 -9.87 3.87
C ASP A 9 3.17 -9.05 4.90
N TRP A 10 3.04 -7.73 4.85
CA TRP A 10 3.65 -6.80 5.81
C TRP A 10 3.00 -6.94 7.18
N TRP A 11 1.66 -7.00 7.24
CA TRP A 11 0.93 -7.15 8.48
C TRP A 11 1.33 -8.44 9.21
N GLN A 12 1.38 -9.56 8.50
CA GLN A 12 1.79 -10.85 9.09
C GLN A 12 3.25 -10.87 9.56
N ALA A 13 4.12 -10.02 9.00
CA ALA A 13 5.51 -9.90 9.43
C ALA A 13 5.68 -9.06 10.71
N ILE A 14 4.68 -8.25 11.10
CA ILE A 14 4.73 -7.46 12.34
C ILE A 14 4.51 -8.40 13.55
N PRO A 15 5.33 -8.30 14.61
CA PRO A 15 5.10 -9.05 15.86
C PRO A 15 3.70 -8.83 16.43
N ARG A 16 3.08 -9.90 16.94
CA ARG A 16 1.68 -9.87 17.45
C ARG A 16 1.46 -8.83 18.55
N GLU A 17 2.42 -8.62 19.42
CA GLU A 17 2.40 -7.57 20.44
C GLU A 17 2.25 -6.16 19.85
N LYS A 18 2.96 -5.88 18.75
CA LYS A 18 2.86 -4.61 18.02
C LYS A 18 1.52 -4.51 17.29
N GLN A 19 1.06 -5.60 16.67
CA GLN A 19 -0.27 -5.65 16.07
C GLN A 19 -1.37 -5.35 17.08
N ALA A 20 -1.25 -5.85 18.32
CA ALA A 20 -2.25 -5.67 19.36
C ALA A 20 -2.40 -4.20 19.78
N VAL A 21 -1.28 -3.49 20.01
CA VAL A 21 -1.31 -2.08 20.42
C VAL A 21 -1.60 -1.11 19.28
N MET A 22 -1.39 -1.53 18.03
CA MET A 22 -1.67 -0.71 16.88
C MET A 22 -3.17 -0.60 16.66
N THR A 23 -3.70 0.62 16.62
CA THR A 23 -5.14 0.87 16.42
C THR A 23 -5.44 1.37 15.01
N HIS A 24 -4.46 2.06 14.39
CA HIS A 24 -4.60 2.71 13.08
C HIS A 24 -3.43 2.36 12.16
N ILE A 25 -3.74 2.11 10.89
CA ILE A 25 -2.77 2.01 9.80
C ILE A 25 -3.04 3.20 8.86
N GLN A 26 -2.09 4.12 8.79
CA GLN A 26 -2.14 5.22 7.83
C GLN A 26 -1.30 4.86 6.60
N LEU A 27 -1.93 4.83 5.43
CA LEU A 27 -1.29 4.59 4.15
C LEU A 27 -1.18 5.90 3.38
N LYS A 28 0.04 6.20 2.96
CA LYS A 28 0.38 7.33 2.09
C LYS A 28 0.34 6.88 0.65
N VAL A 29 -0.80 7.04 0.01
CA VAL A 29 -1.12 6.41 -1.26
C VAL A 29 -0.86 7.39 -2.40
N ASP A 30 -0.25 6.89 -3.48
CA ASP A 30 -0.26 7.63 -4.74
C ASP A 30 -1.63 7.48 -5.41
N ASN A 31 -2.11 8.53 -6.07
CA ASN A 31 -3.43 8.52 -6.71
C ASN A 31 -3.39 7.94 -8.14
N GLY A 32 -2.53 6.95 -8.37
CA GLY A 32 -2.40 6.22 -9.63
C GLY A 32 -3.60 5.32 -9.92
N PRO A 33 -3.74 4.80 -11.16
CA PRO A 33 -4.92 4.07 -11.61
C PRO A 33 -5.22 2.80 -10.79
N GLU A 34 -4.21 2.12 -10.25
CA GLU A 34 -4.39 0.89 -9.47
C GLU A 34 -4.67 1.12 -7.98
N SER A 35 -4.34 2.31 -7.44
CA SER A 35 -4.49 2.64 -6.02
C SER A 35 -5.47 3.79 -5.77
N SER A 36 -6.08 4.35 -6.82
CA SER A 36 -6.94 5.52 -6.73
C SER A 36 -8.11 5.34 -5.76
N GLY A 37 -8.51 6.43 -5.10
CA GLY A 37 -9.66 6.50 -4.19
C GLY A 37 -11.04 6.30 -4.83
N VAL A 38 -11.08 5.84 -6.09
CA VAL A 38 -12.28 5.40 -6.84
C VAL A 38 -12.09 4.03 -7.49
N ARG A 39 -10.91 3.40 -7.36
CA ARG A 39 -10.61 2.11 -7.95
C ARG A 39 -11.33 1.02 -7.15
N THR A 40 -12.36 0.46 -7.78
CA THR A 40 -13.31 -0.44 -7.12
C THR A 40 -12.67 -1.65 -6.45
N GLN A 41 -11.80 -2.36 -7.17
CA GLN A 41 -11.12 -3.55 -6.65
C GLN A 41 -10.18 -3.20 -5.48
N PHE A 42 -9.44 -2.10 -5.58
CA PHE A 42 -8.53 -1.66 -4.53
C PHE A 42 -9.30 -1.30 -3.25
N LEU A 43 -10.33 -0.45 -3.35
CA LEU A 43 -11.16 -0.06 -2.21
C LEU A 43 -11.83 -1.25 -1.54
N LYS A 44 -12.39 -2.18 -2.33
CA LYS A 44 -12.95 -3.43 -1.81
C LYS A 44 -11.92 -4.20 -0.98
N ARG A 45 -10.70 -4.37 -1.52
CA ARG A 45 -9.62 -5.07 -0.84
C ARG A 45 -9.12 -4.34 0.41
N MET A 46 -9.13 -3.00 0.42
CA MET A 46 -8.79 -2.22 1.61
C MET A 46 -9.83 -2.37 2.72
N VAL A 47 -11.12 -2.45 2.36
CA VAL A 47 -12.19 -2.75 3.31
C VAL A 47 -12.02 -4.16 3.90
N GLU A 48 -11.80 -5.17 3.06
CA GLU A 48 -11.53 -6.54 3.53
C GLU A 48 -10.27 -6.62 4.41
N PHE A 49 -9.24 -5.83 4.10
CA PHE A 49 -8.03 -5.73 4.91
C PHE A 49 -8.31 -5.08 6.28
N ALA A 50 -9.13 -4.02 6.33
CA ALA A 50 -9.54 -3.42 7.60
C ALA A 50 -10.23 -4.46 8.49
N ASP A 51 -11.18 -5.23 7.95
CA ASP A 51 -11.91 -6.27 8.67
C ASP A 51 -10.99 -7.39 9.15
N THR A 52 -10.13 -7.89 8.26
CA THR A 52 -9.20 -8.98 8.57
C THR A 52 -8.22 -8.61 9.68
N THR A 53 -7.76 -7.36 9.70
CA THR A 53 -6.79 -6.88 10.71
C THR A 53 -7.47 -6.35 11.98
N GLY A 54 -8.77 -6.05 11.91
CA GLY A 54 -9.50 -5.34 12.97
C GLY A 54 -8.98 -3.93 13.22
N LYS A 55 -8.30 -3.31 12.24
CA LYS A 55 -7.64 -2.00 12.39
C LYS A 55 -8.31 -0.95 11.54
N ILE A 56 -8.28 0.29 12.04
CA ILE A 56 -8.73 1.45 11.27
C ILE A 56 -7.68 1.73 10.19
N ILE A 57 -8.13 1.78 8.94
CA ILE A 57 -7.27 2.11 7.80
C ILE A 57 -7.56 3.53 7.35
N GLN A 58 -6.54 4.37 7.29
CA GLN A 58 -6.63 5.72 6.73
C GLN A 58 -5.83 5.79 5.43
N LEU A 59 -6.51 6.05 4.32
CA LEU A 59 -5.91 6.29 3.02
C LEU A 59 -5.73 7.80 2.85
N LEU A 60 -4.48 8.25 2.89
CA LEU A 60 -4.10 9.63 2.60
C LEU A 60 -3.45 9.70 1.22
N TYR A 61 -4.14 10.36 0.31
CA TYR A 61 -3.70 10.54 -1.07
C TYR A 61 -2.97 11.86 -1.25
N TYR A 62 -1.90 11.80 -2.04
CA TYR A 62 -1.26 13.01 -2.55
C TYR A 62 -2.04 13.57 -3.75
N PRO A 63 -2.20 14.90 -3.86
CA PRO A 63 -2.74 15.53 -5.05
C PRO A 63 -1.90 15.21 -6.30
N PRO A 64 -2.48 15.35 -7.51
CA PRO A 64 -1.74 15.16 -8.75
C PRO A 64 -0.53 16.10 -8.80
N TYR A 65 0.57 15.64 -9.35
CA TYR A 65 1.83 16.40 -9.45
C TYR A 65 2.50 16.76 -8.11
N HIS A 66 2.07 16.12 -7.01
CA HIS A 66 2.61 16.32 -5.66
C HIS A 66 3.25 15.05 -5.08
N SER A 67 3.55 14.05 -5.92
CA SER A 67 4.21 12.80 -5.50
C SER A 67 5.57 13.03 -4.85
N GLN A 68 6.29 14.11 -5.21
CA GLN A 68 7.56 14.51 -4.57
C GLN A 68 7.49 14.68 -3.04
N TYR A 69 6.30 14.89 -2.49
CA TYR A 69 6.08 14.98 -1.04
C TYR A 69 5.79 13.63 -0.37
N ASN A 70 5.67 12.56 -1.16
CA ASN A 70 5.56 11.20 -0.65
C ASN A 70 6.94 10.74 -0.16
N PRO A 71 7.08 10.34 1.13
CA PRO A 71 8.36 9.88 1.66
C PRO A 71 8.99 8.72 0.88
N ILE A 72 8.18 7.95 0.14
CA ILE A 72 8.69 6.83 -0.66
C ILE A 72 9.63 7.29 -1.78
N GLU A 73 9.46 8.49 -2.33
CA GLU A 73 10.33 9.01 -3.40
C GLU A 73 11.79 9.12 -2.95
N ARG A 74 12.01 9.47 -1.68
CA ARG A 74 13.36 9.50 -1.09
C ARG A 74 13.94 8.10 -0.87
N CYS A 75 13.08 7.13 -0.56
CA CYS A 75 13.47 5.73 -0.46
C CYS A 75 13.94 5.20 -1.82
N TRP A 76 13.23 5.55 -2.90
CA TRP A 76 13.62 5.21 -4.26
C TRP A 76 14.93 5.84 -4.68
N GLY A 77 15.15 7.12 -4.40
CA GLY A 77 16.44 7.77 -4.69
C GLY A 77 17.62 7.09 -3.96
N ILE A 78 17.43 6.60 -2.73
CA ILE A 78 18.47 5.86 -2.02
C ILE A 78 18.69 4.48 -2.62
N LEU A 79 17.63 3.75 -2.98
CA LEU A 79 17.77 2.46 -3.67
C LEU A 79 18.51 2.63 -5.00
N GLU A 80 18.17 3.68 -5.75
CA GLU A 80 18.81 4.02 -7.02
C GLU A 80 20.31 4.27 -6.86
N GLN A 81 20.70 5.03 -5.83
CA GLN A 81 22.11 5.25 -5.52
C GLN A 81 22.80 3.98 -4.99
N HIS A 82 22.10 3.16 -4.21
CA HIS A 82 22.66 1.98 -3.54
C HIS A 82 23.16 0.93 -4.53
N TRP A 83 22.41 0.68 -5.61
CA TRP A 83 22.82 -0.25 -6.67
C TRP A 83 23.46 0.46 -7.87
N ASN A 84 23.82 1.74 -7.75
CA ASN A 84 24.42 2.49 -8.85
C ASN A 84 25.76 1.84 -9.24
N GLY A 85 25.91 1.51 -10.52
CA GLY A 85 27.05 0.77 -11.06
C GLY A 85 27.02 -0.74 -10.83
N ALA A 86 26.03 -1.28 -10.11
CA ALA A 86 25.85 -2.73 -9.96
C ALA A 86 25.20 -3.32 -11.23
N GLN A 87 25.67 -4.49 -11.65
CA GLN A 87 25.02 -5.25 -12.72
C GLN A 87 23.89 -6.09 -12.14
N LEU A 88 22.65 -5.67 -12.36
CA LEU A 88 21.42 -6.36 -11.93
C LEU A 88 21.05 -7.48 -12.90
N VAL A 89 21.87 -8.52 -12.95
CA VAL A 89 21.81 -9.57 -13.99
C VAL A 89 20.64 -10.55 -13.86
N ASP A 90 20.11 -10.73 -12.65
CA ASP A 90 18.98 -11.62 -12.41
C ASP A 90 18.14 -11.18 -11.19
N THR A 91 16.98 -11.82 -11.03
CA THR A 91 16.06 -11.53 -9.92
C THR A 91 16.70 -11.77 -8.55
N ALA A 92 17.56 -12.78 -8.39
CA ALA A 92 18.20 -13.07 -7.11
C ALA A 92 19.15 -11.93 -6.71
N THR A 93 19.93 -11.44 -7.66
CA THR A 93 20.85 -10.31 -7.53
C THR A 93 20.08 -9.04 -7.20
N MET A 94 19.01 -8.72 -7.93
CA MET A 94 18.14 -7.58 -7.62
C MET A 94 17.57 -7.62 -6.20
N LEU A 95 17.08 -8.80 -5.76
CA LEU A 95 16.54 -8.97 -4.42
C LEU A 95 17.62 -8.83 -3.34
N ALA A 96 18.83 -9.35 -3.58
CA ALA A 96 19.94 -9.21 -2.65
C ALA A 96 20.33 -7.74 -2.47
N TRP A 97 20.46 -6.99 -3.56
CA TRP A 97 20.72 -5.55 -3.54
C TRP A 97 19.62 -4.79 -2.80
N ALA A 98 18.36 -5.01 -3.17
CA ALA A 98 17.22 -4.35 -2.53
C ALA A 98 17.14 -4.67 -1.03
N LYS A 99 17.45 -5.89 -0.59
CA LYS A 99 17.46 -6.25 0.85
C LYS A 99 18.63 -5.62 1.62
N SER A 100 19.77 -5.45 0.96
CA SER A 100 20.99 -4.92 1.58
C SER A 100 20.95 -3.42 1.82
N MET A 101 20.09 -2.68 1.11
CA MET A 101 19.95 -1.23 1.31
C MET A 101 19.43 -0.93 2.72
N THR A 102 19.68 0.29 3.19
CA THR A 102 19.07 0.82 4.41
C THR A 102 18.28 2.09 4.13
N TRP A 103 17.08 2.19 4.68
CA TRP A 103 16.29 3.42 4.70
C TRP A 103 16.00 3.82 6.15
N LYS A 104 16.41 5.02 6.54
CA LYS A 104 16.29 5.52 7.93
C LYS A 104 16.85 4.53 8.97
N GLY A 105 17.99 3.91 8.66
CA GLY A 105 18.65 2.93 9.54
C GLY A 105 17.97 1.56 9.62
N SER A 106 16.96 1.28 8.79
CA SER A 106 16.27 -0.01 8.74
C SER A 106 16.42 -0.67 7.38
N HIS A 107 16.62 -1.99 7.36
CA HIS A 107 16.54 -2.76 6.12
C HIS A 107 15.09 -2.92 5.66
N PRO A 108 14.81 -2.83 4.35
CA PRO A 108 13.47 -3.04 3.85
C PRO A 108 13.08 -4.52 3.90
N MET A 109 11.78 -4.77 4.06
CA MET A 109 11.21 -6.08 3.80
C MET A 109 11.01 -6.24 2.30
N VAL A 110 11.72 -7.19 1.68
CA VAL A 110 11.62 -7.46 0.24
C VAL A 110 11.20 -8.91 0.00
N LYS A 111 10.07 -9.09 -0.69
CA LYS A 111 9.55 -10.39 -1.09
C LYS A 111 9.34 -10.43 -2.61
N LEU A 112 9.67 -11.55 -3.23
CA LEU A 112 9.35 -11.81 -4.63
C LEU A 112 7.98 -12.48 -4.70
N SER A 113 7.04 -11.85 -5.40
CA SER A 113 5.78 -12.48 -5.75
C SER A 113 5.83 -13.00 -7.19
N ARG A 114 5.50 -14.28 -7.38
CA ARG A 114 5.29 -14.90 -8.71
C ARG A 114 3.81 -15.05 -9.05
N ARG A 115 2.93 -14.46 -8.24
CA ARG A 115 1.48 -14.53 -8.47
C ARG A 115 1.11 -13.76 -9.74
N LEU A 116 0.24 -14.37 -10.54
CA LEU A 116 -0.36 -13.71 -11.69
C LEU A 116 -1.65 -13.04 -11.24
N TYR A 117 -1.77 -11.74 -11.51
CA TYR A 117 -2.96 -10.97 -11.20
C TYR A 117 -3.75 -10.70 -12.48
N GLN A 118 -5.05 -10.97 -12.43
CA GLN A 118 -5.95 -10.66 -13.54
C GLN A 118 -6.08 -9.14 -13.70
N LYS A 119 -6.00 -8.67 -14.94
CA LYS A 119 -6.19 -7.27 -15.31
C LYS A 119 -7.67 -6.99 -15.57
N GLY A 120 -8.08 -5.72 -15.46
CA GLY A 120 -9.45 -5.29 -15.79
C GLY A 120 -10.51 -5.72 -14.76
N VAL A 121 -10.12 -6.27 -13.62
CA VAL A 121 -11.06 -6.59 -12.53
C VAL A 121 -11.74 -5.30 -12.06
N SER A 122 -13.06 -5.32 -12.00
CA SER A 122 -13.88 -4.21 -11.51
C SER A 122 -15.14 -4.77 -10.85
N LEU A 123 -15.65 -4.06 -9.85
CA LEU A 123 -16.90 -4.43 -9.20
C LEU A 123 -18.10 -3.82 -9.92
N SER A 124 -19.24 -4.50 -9.82
CA SER A 124 -20.52 -3.97 -10.26
C SER A 124 -20.91 -2.74 -9.42
N ARG A 125 -21.75 -1.86 -9.98
CA ARG A 125 -22.28 -0.69 -9.25
C ARG A 125 -23.01 -1.08 -7.97
N LYS A 126 -23.71 -2.22 -7.97
CA LYS A 126 -24.41 -2.73 -6.78
C LYS A 126 -23.42 -3.06 -5.66
N ALA A 127 -22.39 -3.85 -5.97
CA ALA A 127 -21.37 -4.22 -5.00
C ALA A 127 -20.59 -3.00 -4.49
N MET A 128 -20.33 -2.00 -5.35
CA MET A 128 -19.64 -0.78 -4.89
C MET A 128 -20.46 0.10 -3.97
N ARG A 129 -21.79 0.04 -3.99
CA ARG A 129 -22.59 0.82 -3.02
C ARG A 129 -22.33 0.38 -1.58
N GLU A 130 -22.19 -0.93 -1.38
CA GLU A 130 -21.87 -1.50 -0.06
C GLU A 130 -20.46 -1.09 0.39
N ILE A 131 -19.50 -1.07 -0.55
CA ILE A 131 -18.14 -0.62 -0.26
C ILE A 131 -18.09 0.89 0.05
N GLU A 132 -18.68 1.75 -0.80
CA GLU A 132 -18.68 3.21 -0.59
C GLU A 132 -19.38 3.61 0.71
N ALA A 133 -20.42 2.88 1.14
CA ALA A 133 -21.07 3.13 2.43
C ALA A 133 -20.13 2.94 3.63
N ARG A 134 -19.03 2.21 3.45
CA ARG A 134 -17.98 1.99 4.46
C ARG A 134 -16.81 2.97 4.37
N LEU A 135 -16.80 3.86 3.37
CA LEU A 135 -15.73 4.83 3.17
C LEU A 135 -16.11 6.17 3.83
N GLU A 136 -15.55 6.44 5.00
CA GLU A 136 -15.68 7.73 5.69
C GLU A 136 -14.77 8.75 5.02
N ARG A 137 -15.31 9.51 4.06
CA ARG A 137 -14.58 10.57 3.36
C ARG A 137 -14.54 11.85 4.20
N ASN A 138 -13.36 12.43 4.34
CA ASN A 138 -13.18 13.69 5.08
C ASN A 138 -14.03 14.82 4.44
N PRO A 139 -14.79 15.62 5.21
CA PRO A 139 -15.63 16.68 4.65
C PRO A 139 -14.86 17.78 3.89
N LEU A 140 -13.63 18.09 4.32
CA LEU A 140 -12.77 19.10 3.69
C LEU A 140 -11.96 18.51 2.53
N LEU A 141 -11.61 17.23 2.61
CA LEU A 141 -10.73 16.55 1.65
C LEU A 141 -11.30 15.19 1.21
N PRO A 142 -12.52 15.13 0.65
CA PRO A 142 -13.24 13.85 0.44
C PRO A 142 -12.59 12.95 -0.61
N LYS A 143 -11.78 13.54 -1.48
CA LYS A 143 -10.98 12.82 -2.49
C LYS A 143 -9.65 12.32 -1.92
N TRP A 144 -9.13 12.95 -0.88
CA TRP A 144 -7.74 12.79 -0.44
C TRP A 144 -7.58 12.10 0.90
N ASP A 145 -8.62 12.07 1.73
CA ASP A 145 -8.61 11.44 3.04
C ASP A 145 -9.85 10.56 3.19
N ILE A 146 -9.60 9.25 3.17
CA ILE A 146 -10.62 8.21 3.30
C ILE A 146 -10.28 7.35 4.51
N LEU A 147 -11.19 7.32 5.47
CA LEU A 147 -11.10 6.46 6.64
C LEU A 147 -11.99 5.22 6.45
N ILE A 148 -11.48 4.07 6.84
CA ILE A 148 -12.20 2.79 6.79
C ILE A 148 -12.10 2.16 8.17
N ARG A 149 -13.25 1.92 8.80
CA ARG A 149 -13.33 1.23 10.09
C ARG A 149 -13.56 -0.26 9.88
N PRO A 150 -12.95 -1.12 10.71
CA PRO A 150 -13.28 -2.55 10.71
C PRO A 150 -14.73 -2.76 11.17
N THR A 151 -15.37 -3.82 10.68
CA THR A 151 -16.70 -4.26 11.16
C THR A 151 -16.58 -5.56 11.94
#